data_AF-A0A318MUV5-F1
#
_entry.id   AF-A0A318MUV5-F1
#
_cell.length_a   1.000
_cell.length_b   1.000
_cell.length_c   1.000
_cell.angle_alpha   90.00
_cell.angle_beta   90.00
_cell.angle_gamma   90.00
#
_symmetry.space_group_name_H-M   'P 1'
#
loop_
_entity.id
_entity.type
_entity.pdbx_description
1 polymer ?
#
loop_
_entity_poly.entity_id
_entity_poly.type
_entity_poly.pdbx_seq_one_letter_code
_entity_poly.pdbx_strand_id
1 'polypeptide(L)' 'MNKPALHCPICKKPAQEKFQPFCSKRCADIDLGRWFYEDYRIASPPQNEEEEKELLNSIKERLDPDPNVG' A
#
# COMPACT_ATOMS: atom_id res chain seq x y z
N MET A 1 19.98 -6.72 -17.51
CA MET A 1 19.22 -6.09 -16.40
C MET A 1 17.86 -6.76 -16.34
N ASN A 2 17.56 -7.51 -15.28
CA ASN A 2 16.25 -8.16 -15.11
C ASN A 2 15.25 -7.11 -14.59
N LYS A 3 14.29 -6.72 -15.44
CA LYS A 3 13.15 -5.90 -14.99
C LYS A 3 12.23 -6.80 -14.16
N PRO A 4 11.90 -6.47 -12.91
CA PRO A 4 10.97 -7.28 -12.13
C PRO A 4 9.62 -7.33 -12.86
N ALA A 5 9.01 -8.52 -12.90
CA ALA A 5 7.70 -8.69 -13.49
C ALA A 5 6.70 -7.76 -12.79
N LEU A 6 6.04 -6.89 -13.57
CA LEU A 6 5.04 -5.97 -13.05
C LEU A 6 3.82 -6.78 -12.61
N HIS A 7 3.51 -6.71 -11.32
CA HIS A 7 2.30 -7.30 -10.76
C HIS A 7 1.21 -6.22 -10.65
N CYS A 8 -0.03 -6.59 -10.94
CA CYS A 8 -1.19 -5.71 -10.84
C CYS A 8 -1.31 -5.14 -9.42
N PRO A 9 -1.34 -3.80 -9.24
CA PRO A 9 -1.38 -3.21 -7.90
C PRO A 9 -2.69 -3.55 -7.16
N ILE A 10 -3.77 -3.81 -7.90
CA ILE A 10 -5.11 -4.10 -7.37
C ILE A 10 -5.27 -5.54 -6.88
N CYS A 11 -4.74 -6.52 -7.60
CA CYS A 11 -5.02 -7.95 -7.32
C CYS A 11 -3.80 -8.87 -7.38
N LYS A 12 -2.60 -8.31 -7.60
CA LYS A 12 -1.30 -9.01 -7.61
C LYS A 12 -1.11 -10.07 -8.70
N LYS A 13 -2.04 -10.24 -9.64
CA LYS A 13 -1.83 -11.07 -10.85
C LYS A 13 -0.79 -10.43 -11.78
N PRO A 14 -0.12 -11.20 -12.66
CA PRO A 14 0.79 -10.64 -13.66
C PRO A 14 0.10 -9.56 -14.51
N ALA A 15 0.76 -8.42 -14.71
CA ALA A 15 0.25 -7.38 -15.57
C ALA A 15 0.16 -7.86 -17.02
N GLN A 16 -0.84 -7.36 -17.75
CA GLN A 16 -1.05 -7.66 -19.17
C GLN A 16 -0.59 -6.45 -19.98
N GLU A 17 0.17 -6.64 -21.07
CA GLU A 17 0.78 -5.56 -21.86
C GLU A 17 -0.22 -4.46 -22.24
N LYS A 18 -1.41 -4.86 -22.72
CA LYS A 18 -2.50 -3.94 -23.08
C LYS A 18 -3.03 -3.07 -21.93
N PHE A 19 -2.87 -3.52 -20.69
CA PHE A 19 -3.46 -2.90 -19.51
C PHE A 19 -2.42 -2.49 -18.46
N GLN A 20 -1.12 -2.49 -18.78
CA GLN A 20 -0.08 -2.18 -17.79
C GLN A 20 -0.35 -0.82 -17.11
N PRO A 21 -0.21 -0.73 -15.77
CA PRO A 21 0.35 -1.72 -14.84
C PRO A 21 -0.64 -2.80 -14.34
N PHE A 22 -1.85 -2.89 -14.87
CA PHE A 22 -2.91 -3.79 -14.42
C PHE A 22 -2.96 -5.11 -15.21
N CYS A 23 -3.70 -6.09 -14.68
CA CYS A 23 -3.95 -7.36 -15.35
C CYS A 23 -5.17 -7.33 -16.29
N SER A 24 -6.05 -6.32 -16.19
CA SER A 24 -7.28 -6.22 -17.00
C SER A 24 -7.91 -4.82 -16.91
N LYS A 25 -8.82 -4.51 -17.86
CA LYS A 25 -9.66 -3.30 -17.81
C LYS A 25 -10.39 -3.16 -16.47
N ARG A 26 -10.96 -4.25 -15.94
CA ARG A 26 -11.67 -4.24 -14.64
C ARG A 26 -10.79 -3.71 -13.51
N CYS A 27 -9.52 -4.09 -13.45
CA CYS A 27 -8.63 -3.59 -12.39
C CYS A 27 -8.26 -2.12 -12.61
N ALA A 28 -8.10 -1.67 -13.84
CA ALA A 28 -7.92 -0.25 -14.14
C ALA A 28 -9.14 0.59 -13.73
N ASP A 29 -10.36 0.10 -14.01
CA ASP A 29 -11.60 0.78 -13.62
C ASP A 29 -11.77 0.83 -12.08
N ILE A 30 -11.37 -0.22 -11.35
CA ILE A 30 -11.37 -0.23 -9.88
C ILE A 30 -10.40 0.81 -9.33
N ASP A 31 -9.18 0.88 -9.88
CA ASP A 31 -8.20 1.89 -9.49
C ASP A 31 -8.75 3.30 -9.70
N LEU A 32 -9.34 3.56 -10.87
CA LEU A 32 -9.99 4.83 -11.18
C LEU A 32 -11.14 5.14 -10.21
N GLY A 33 -11.93 4.13 -9.83
CA GLY A 33 -12.95 4.27 -8.79
C GLY A 33 -12.37 4.75 -7.46
N ARG A 34 -11.26 4.13 -7.00
CA ARG A 34 -10.56 4.55 -5.77
C ARG A 34 -10.04 5.99 -5.85
N TRP A 35 -9.65 6.46 -7.02
CA TRP A 35 -9.31 7.88 -7.22
C TRP A 35 -10.53 8.78 -7.03
N PHE A 36 -11.68 8.45 -7.64
CA PHE A 36 -12.88 9.27 -7.54
C PHE A 36 -13.54 9.27 -6.17
N TYR A 37 -13.46 8.15 -5.44
CA TYR A 37 -13.97 8.08 -4.07
C TYR A 37 -12.99 8.60 -3.02
N GLU A 38 -11.84 9.12 -3.46
CA GLU A 38 -10.76 9.53 -2.57
C GLU A 38 -10.44 8.39 -1.59
N ASP A 39 -10.20 7.17 -2.05
CA ASP A 39 -9.82 6.06 -1.16
C ASP A 39 -8.32 6.08 -0.83
N TYR A 40 -7.52 6.78 -1.65
CA TYR A 40 -6.10 6.93 -1.44
C TYR A 40 -5.82 7.97 -0.34
N ARG A 41 -5.00 7.57 0.65
CA ARG A 41 -4.60 8.40 1.79
C ARG A 41 -3.09 8.33 1.95
N ILE A 42 -2.49 9.47 2.27
CA ILE A 42 -1.09 9.57 2.68
C ILE A 42 -1.11 10.05 4.12
N ALA A 43 -0.40 9.37 5.01
CA ALA A 43 -0.28 9.80 6.39
C ALA A 43 0.43 11.16 6.43
N SER A 44 -0.11 12.09 7.21
CA SER A 44 0.57 13.34 7.51
C SER A 44 1.72 13.08 8.51
N PRO A 45 2.83 13.84 8.45
CA PRO A 45 3.74 13.90 9.58
C PRO A 45 2.99 14.39 10.84
N PRO A 46 3.46 14.00 12.04
CA PRO A 46 2.90 14.47 13.31
C PRO A 46 3.02 16.00 13.39
N GLN A 47 1.99 16.65 13.90
CA GLN A 47 1.92 18.11 13.99
C GLN A 47 2.45 18.66 15.32
N ASN A 48 2.62 17.81 16.32
CA ASN A 48 3.09 18.15 17.66
C ASN A 48 3.81 16.95 18.31
N GLU A 49 4.45 17.20 19.46
CA GLU A 49 5.22 16.18 20.18
C GLU A 49 4.34 15.04 20.75
N GLU A 50 3.05 15.28 20.97
CA GLU A 50 2.11 14.28 21.49
C GLU A 50 1.79 13.26 20.39
N GLU A 51 1.42 13.73 19.20
CA GLU A 51 1.21 12.90 18.00
C GLU A 51 2.47 12.12 17.60
N GLU A 52 3.66 12.72 17.75
CA GLU A 52 4.92 12.02 17.49
C GLU A 52 5.14 10.86 18.47
N LYS A 53 4.88 11.08 19.76
CA LYS A 53 4.98 10.03 20.79
C LYS A 53 3.98 8.90 20.55
N GLU A 54 2.74 9.24 20.18
CA GLU A 54 1.72 8.25 19.82
C GLU A 54 2.14 7.40 18.61
N LEU A 55 2.64 8.03 17.55
CA LEU A 55 3.14 7.32 16.37
C LEU A 55 4.30 6.38 16.74
N LEU A 56 5.27 6.84 17.53
CA LEU A 56 6.39 6.03 18.00
C LEU A 56 5.93 4.84 18.86
N ASN A 57 4.92 5.03 19.71
CA ASN A 57 4.37 3.94 20.52
C ASN A 57 3.67 2.89 19.64
N SER A 58 2.86 3.32 18.66
CA SER A 58 2.21 2.40 17.72
C SER A 58 3.20 1.59 16.87
N ILE A 59 4.35 2.18 16.52
CA ILE A 59 5.42 1.48 15.81
C ILE A 59 6.11 0.48 16.73
N LYS A 60 6.39 0.83 17.99
CA LYS A 60 7.01 -0.08 18.97
C LYS A 60 6.14 -1.30 19.21
N GLU A 61 4.83 -1.14 19.42
CA GLU A 61 3.89 -2.26 19.63
C GLU A 61 3.87 -3.25 18.44
N ARG A 62 4.09 -2.75 17.22
CA ARG A 62 4.15 -3.59 16.02
C ARG A 62 5.51 -4.24 15.80
N LEU A 63 6.56 -3.65 16.38
CA LEU A 63 7.95 -4.10 16.24
C LEU A 63 8.44 -4.91 17.42
N ASP A 64 7.73 -4.93 18.55
CA ASP A 64 7.95 -5.87 19.63
C ASP A 64 7.76 -7.27 19.03
N PRO A 65 8.86 -8.01 18.76
CA PRO A 65 8.73 -9.34 18.24
C PRO A 65 8.13 -10.16 19.37
N ASP A 66 6.93 -10.69 19.17
CA ASP A 66 6.43 -11.74 20.06
C ASP A 66 7.54 -12.79 20.15
N PRO A 67 8.12 -13.04 21.34
CA PRO A 67 9.23 -13.97 21.50
C PRO A 67 8.84 -15.42 21.14
N ASN A 68 7.57 -15.68 20.81
CA ASN A 68 7.04 -17.00 20.43
C ASN A 68 6.58 -17.10 18.96
N VAL A 69 6.80 -16.07 18.11
CA VAL A 69 6.58 -16.22 16.66
C VAL A 69 7.83 -16.89 16.06
N GLY A 70 7.79 -18.22 16.04
CA GLY A 70 8.75 -19.08 15.32
C GLY A 70 8.53 -19.09 13.82
#